data_AF-A0A6N3I3J1-F1
#
_entry.id   AF-A0A6N3I3J1-F1
#
_cell.length_a   1.000
_cell.length_b   1.000
_cell.length_c   1.000
_cell.angle_alpha   90.00
_cell.angle_beta   90.00
_cell.angle_gamma   90.00
#
_symmetry.space_group_name_H-M   'P 1'
#
loop_
_entity.id
_entity.type
_entity.pdbx_description
1 polymer ?
#
loop_
_entity_poly.entity_id
_entity_poly.type
_entity_poly.pdbx_seq_one_letter_code
_entity_poly.pdbx_strand_id
1 'polypeptide(L)'
;MVLREEMYFEPRTISPAGNIRWFGEIYTAPQMLCHIEQTVYIRDNGRMLFIYELDSDKLSEEEKIEAVFTLICKIEKTDKGHRYGRKIT
;
A
#
# COMPACT_ATOMS: atom_id res chain seq x y z
N MET A 1 21.63 -7.65 6.18
CA MET A 1 21.13 -7.80 4.78
C MET A 1 19.65 -8.14 4.87
N VAL A 2 18.72 -7.38 4.28
CA VAL A 2 17.28 -7.63 4.47
C VAL A 2 16.84 -8.79 3.55
N LEU A 3 16.64 -10.02 4.05
CA LEU A 3 15.76 -10.94 3.31
C LEU A 3 14.39 -10.29 3.35
N ARG A 4 13.90 -9.95 2.16
CA ARG A 4 12.59 -9.34 2.04
C ARG A 4 11.55 -10.44 2.31
N GLU A 5 10.69 -10.23 3.29
CA GLU A 5 9.32 -10.77 3.28
C GLU A 5 8.53 -10.02 2.19
N GLU A 6 9.01 -10.16 0.96
CA GLU A 6 8.71 -9.25 -0.12
C GLU A 6 7.27 -9.48 -0.55
N MET A 7 6.46 -8.44 -0.44
CA MET A 7 5.10 -8.34 -0.96
C MET A 7 3.98 -8.84 -0.04
N TYR A 8 3.94 -8.34 1.18
CA TYR A 8 2.64 -8.09 1.79
C TYR A 8 2.06 -6.79 1.20
N PHE A 9 0.76 -6.76 0.92
CA PHE A 9 0.03 -5.54 0.66
C PHE A 9 -0.70 -5.18 1.95
N GLU A 10 -0.44 -4.00 2.51
CA GLU A 10 -1.17 -3.57 3.70
C GLU A 10 -2.42 -2.81 3.30
N PRO A 11 -3.63 -3.28 3.68
CA PRO A 11 -4.84 -2.53 3.43
C PRO A 11 -4.89 -1.28 4.31
N ARG A 12 -5.26 -0.16 3.70
CA ARG A 12 -5.57 1.11 4.35
C ARG A 12 -6.77 1.73 3.66
N THR A 13 -7.62 2.40 4.42
CA THR A 13 -8.68 3.23 3.86
C THR A 13 -8.13 4.63 3.63
N ILE A 14 -8.31 5.18 2.44
CA ILE A 14 -8.03 6.60 2.17
C ILE A 14 -9.05 7.43 2.97
N SER A 15 -8.57 8.42 3.72
CA SER A 15 -9.45 9.28 4.50
C SER A 15 -10.35 10.13 3.60
N PRO A 16 -11.46 10.69 4.11
CA PRO A 16 -12.29 11.65 3.36
C PRO A 16 -11.51 12.85 2.81
N ALA A 17 -10.34 13.16 3.41
CA ALA A 17 -9.45 14.22 2.97
C ALA A 17 -8.38 13.76 1.95
N GLY A 18 -8.49 12.55 1.39
CA GLY A 18 -7.60 12.07 0.33
C GLY A 18 -6.17 11.74 0.81
N ASN A 19 -6.03 11.29 2.06
CA ASN A 19 -4.73 10.94 2.62
C ASN A 19 -4.75 9.59 3.36
N ILE A 20 -3.56 9.05 3.56
CA ILE A 20 -3.33 7.85 4.37
C ILE A 20 -2.34 8.19 5.49
N ARG A 21 -2.45 7.44 6.59
CA ARG A 21 -1.42 7.44 7.66
C ARG A 21 -0.50 6.25 7.49
N TRP A 22 0.80 6.49 7.60
CA TRP A 22 1.82 5.44 7.49
C TRP A 22 3.00 5.73 8.43
N PHE A 23 3.23 4.85 9.42
CA PHE A 23 4.22 5.05 10.51
C PHE A 23 4.15 6.44 11.17
N GLY A 24 2.94 6.91 11.50
CA GLY A 24 2.74 8.22 12.16
C GLY A 24 2.69 9.41 11.21
N GLU A 25 3.21 9.27 9.99
CA GLU A 25 3.23 10.31 8.96
C GLU A 25 1.95 10.30 8.12
N ILE A 26 1.65 11.44 7.49
CA ILE A 26 0.51 11.60 6.57
C ILE A 26 1.04 11.72 5.14
N TYR A 27 0.51 10.89 4.25
CA TYR A 27 0.84 10.90 2.83
C TYR A 27 -0.39 11.19 1.98
N THR A 28 -0.21 12.02 0.95
CA THR A 28 -1.27 12.43 0.03
C THR A 28 -0.72 12.55 -1.39
N ALA A 29 -1.58 12.35 -2.37
CA ALA A 29 -1.33 12.61 -3.77
C ALA A 29 -2.66 12.98 -4.46
N PRO A 30 -2.67 13.86 -5.48
CA PRO A 30 -3.90 14.26 -6.16
C PRO A 30 -4.75 13.09 -6.67
N GLN A 31 -4.10 12.01 -7.14
CA GLN A 31 -4.76 10.80 -7.62
C GLN A 31 -5.62 10.13 -6.54
N MET A 32 -5.26 10.26 -5.27
CA MET A 32 -5.98 9.64 -4.16
C MET A 32 -7.34 10.28 -3.90
N LEU A 33 -7.59 11.51 -4.38
CA LEU A 33 -8.87 12.20 -4.20
C LEU A 33 -10.02 11.50 -4.93
N CYS A 34 -9.74 10.77 -6.01
CA CYS A 34 -10.72 9.96 -6.72
C CYS A 34 -11.06 8.63 -5.99
N HIS A 35 -10.32 8.32 -4.93
CA HIS A 35 -10.42 7.05 -4.18
C HIS A 35 -10.67 7.30 -2.68
N ILE A 36 -11.25 8.45 -2.30
CA ILE A 36 -11.58 8.72 -0.90
C ILE A 36 -12.50 7.63 -0.34
N GLU A 37 -12.29 7.28 0.93
CA GLU A 37 -13.03 6.23 1.64
C GLU A 37 -12.90 4.81 1.02
N GLN A 38 -12.11 4.64 -0.05
CA GLN A 38 -11.79 3.35 -0.65
C GLN A 38 -10.66 2.66 0.12
N THR A 39 -10.76 1.33 0.24
CA THR A 39 -9.65 0.49 0.70
C THR A 39 -8.63 0.35 -0.42
N VAL A 40 -7.40 0.78 -0.14
CA VAL A 40 -6.23 0.65 -1.00
C VAL A 40 -5.18 -0.22 -0.33
N TYR A 41 -4.25 -0.68 -1.14
CA TYR A 41 -3.25 -1.66 -0.79
C TYR A 41 -1.87 -1.04 -0.96
N ILE A 42 -1.08 -1.04 0.10
CA ILE A 42 0.18 -0.31 0.15
C ILE A 42 1.35 -1.27 0.07
N ARG A 43 2.31 -0.97 -0.80
CA ARG A 43 3.68 -1.50 -0.72
C ARG A 43 4.66 -0.42 -0.30
N ASP A 44 5.55 -0.75 0.63
CA ASP A 44 6.59 0.15 1.13
C ASP A 44 7.97 -0.48 0.88
N ASN A 45 8.79 0.17 0.06
CA ASN A 45 10.18 -0.30 -0.19
C ASN A 45 11.24 0.42 0.66
N GLY A 46 10.81 1.21 1.65
CA GLY A 46 11.65 2.05 2.49
C GLY A 46 11.89 3.46 1.94
N ARG A 47 11.72 3.68 0.63
CA ARG A 47 11.85 5.01 -0.01
C ARG A 47 10.52 5.54 -0.55
N MET A 48 9.71 4.66 -1.12
CA MET A 48 8.46 4.99 -1.79
C MET A 48 7.33 4.16 -1.18
N LEU A 49 6.16 4.78 -1.06
CA LEU A 49 4.89 4.09 -0.94
C LEU A 49 4.30 3.91 -2.34
N PHE A 50 3.84 2.71 -2.64
CA PHE A 50 3.10 2.38 -3.85
C PHE A 50 1.68 2.04 -3.42
N ILE A 51 0.71 2.80 -3.92
CA ILE A 51 -0.69 2.68 -3.54
C ILE A 51 -1.44 2.03 -4.70
N TYR A 52 -2.12 0.93 -4.41
CA TYR A 52 -2.87 0.14 -5.39
C TYR A 52 -4.33 0.06 -4.99
N GLU A 53 -5.21 -0.02 -5.97
CA GLU A 53 -6.56 -0.57 -5.78
C GLU A 53 -6.58 -2.07 -6.11
N LEU A 54 -7.53 -2.78 -5.51
CA LEU A 54 -7.91 -4.11 -5.95
C LEU A 54 -8.83 -3.96 -7.15
N ASP A 55 -8.32 -4.33 -8.33
CA ASP A 55 -9.04 -4.24 -9.60
C ASP A 55 -9.97 -5.44 -9.80
N SER A 56 -9.51 -6.63 -9.41
CA SER A 56 -10.33 -7.84 -9.39
C SER A 56 -9.77 -8.89 -8.44
N ASP A 57 -10.66 -9.72 -7.89
CA ASP A 57 -10.33 -10.94 -7.18
C ASP A 57 -11.18 -12.11 -7.68
N LYS A 58 -10.51 -13.21 -8.05
CA LYS A 58 -11.18 -14.45 -8.43
C LYS A 58 -11.43 -15.29 -7.18
N LEU A 59 -12.56 -15.05 -6.52
CA LEU A 59 -13.04 -15.85 -5.40
C LEU A 59 -13.75 -17.14 -5.86
N SER A 60 -13.33 -17.72 -6.99
CA SER A 60 -13.97 -18.91 -7.56
C SER A 60 -13.55 -20.22 -6.87
N GLU A 61 -12.41 -20.21 -6.17
CA GLU A 61 -11.90 -21.34 -5.39
C GLU A 61 -11.71 -20.87 -3.94
N GLU A 62 -12.44 -21.46 -2.99
CA GLU A 62 -12.32 -21.09 -1.56
C GLU A 62 -10.89 -21.31 -1.01
N GLU A 63 -10.15 -22.25 -1.61
CA GLU A 63 -8.79 -22.62 -1.21
C GLU A 63 -7.71 -21.73 -1.85
N LYS A 64 -8.02 -21.04 -2.95
CA LYS A 64 -7.05 -20.23 -3.70
C LYS A 64 -7.70 -19.01 -4.35
N ILE A 65 -7.19 -17.84 -4.02
CA ILE A 65 -7.60 -16.59 -4.66
C ILE A 65 -6.51 -16.05 -5.57
N GLU A 66 -6.92 -15.47 -6.69
CA GLU A 66 -6.04 -14.67 -7.55
C GLU A 66 -6.56 -13.23 -7.58
N ALA A 67 -5.73 -12.28 -7.19
CA ALA A 67 -6.08 -10.87 -7.13
C ALA A 67 -5.19 -10.04 -8.07
N VAL A 68 -5.81 -9.11 -8.79
CA VAL A 68 -5.13 -8.12 -9.64
C VAL A 68 -5.20 -6.77 -8.96
N PHE A 69 -4.04 -6.13 -8.83
CA PHE A 69 -3.92 -4.80 -8.22
C PHE A 69 -3.44 -3.80 -9.26
N THR A 70 -4.16 -2.68 -9.37
CA THR A 70 -3.82 -1.57 -10.28
C THR A 70 -3.17 -0.45 -9.48
N LEU A 71 -2.03 0.05 -9.97
CA LEU A 71 -1.30 1.13 -9.30
C LEU A 71 -2.06 2.45 -9.48
N ILE A 72 -2.48 3.06 -8.38
CA ILE A 72 -3.06 4.41 -8.36
C ILE A 72 -1.94 5.45 -8.43
N CYS A 73 -0.99 5.39 -7.49
CA CYS A 73 0.08 6.37 -7.40
C CYS A 73 1.31 5.87 -6.62
N LYS A 74 2.40 6.64 -6.70
CA LYS A 74 3.62 6.46 -5.90
C LYS A 74 3.91 7.74 -5.13
N ILE A 75 4.29 7.62 -3.87
CA ILE A 75 4.58 8.75 -2.98
C ILE A 75 5.97 8.56 -2.40
N GLU A 76 6.84 9.56 -2.50
CA GLU A 76 8.14 9.51 -1.82
C GLU A 76 7.96 9.69 -0.31
N LYS A 77 8.66 8.88 0.47
CA LYS A 77 8.62 8.93 1.91
C LYS A 77 9.49 10.07 2.43
N THR A 78 8.92 10.85 3.34
CA THR A 78 9.66 11.86 4.13
C THR A 78 10.65 11.16 5.07
N ASP A 79 10.20 10.10 5.75
CA ASP A 79 11.04 9.27 6.61
C ASP A 79 11.44 7.94 5.93
N LYS A 80 12.76 7.71 5.83
CA LYS A 80 13.38 6.53 5.21
C LYS A 80 13.88 5.51 6.25
N GLY A 81 13.71 5.81 7.54
CA GLY A 81 14.12 4.97 8.68
C GLY A 81 13.15 3.83 8.97
N HIS A 82 11.86 4.05 8.73
CA HIS A 82 10.83 3.03 8.79
C HIS A 82 10.65 2.35 7.42
N ARG A 83 10.39 1.05 7.44
CA ARG A 83 9.97 0.28 6.27
C ARG A 83 9.21 -0.94 6.79
N TYR A 84 8.30 -1.46 5.99
CA TYR A 84 7.70 -2.73 6.33
C TYR A 84 8.65 -3.91 6.07
N GLY A 85 8.44 -4.98 6.83
CA GLY A 85 9.16 -6.24 6.71
C GLY A 85 10.19 -6.43 7.81
N ARG A 86 10.62 -7.67 8.00
CA ARG A 86 11.62 -8.03 9.01
C ARG A 86 13.00 -7.47 8.66
N LYS A 87 13.58 -6.69 9.56
CA LYS A 87 15.03 -6.39 9.52
C LYS A 87 15.78 -7.67 9.88
N ILE A 88 16.62 -8.15 8.97
CA ILE A 88 17.56 -9.23 9.27
C ILE A 88 18.92 -8.59 9.51
N THR A 89 19.37 -8.71 10.75
CA THR A 89 20.66 -8.28 11.26
C THR A 89 21.77 -8.93 10.46
#